data_AF-B9TH53-F1
#
_entry.id   AF-B9TH53-F1
#
_cell.length_a   1.000
_cell.length_b   1.000
_cell.length_c   1.000
_cell.angle_alpha   90.00
_cell.angle_beta   90.00
_cell.angle_gamma   90.00
#
_symmetry.space_group_name_H-M   'P 1'
#
loop_
_entity.id
_entity.type
_entity.pdbx_description
1 polymer ?
#
loop_
_entity_poly.entity_id
_entity_poly.type
_entity_poly.pdbx_seq_one_letter_code
_entity_poly.pdbx_strand_id
1 'polypeptide(L)'
;MTHFIDWCASRYGVHFADYDAFHRWSVEAREDFWSAVWTYCGVIGEAGERVLIDRDDMLHARFFPDAELNFAENLLSRSGSEDALIFRGEDKVEARWSWDRLREEVSRLQQAFVERGIEAGDRIAAMMPNMPQTVALMLAATSLGA
;
A
#
# COMPACT_ATOMS: atom_id res chain seq x y z
N MET A 1 11.58 13.12 -3.41
CA MET A 1 12.18 12.51 -4.61
C MET A 1 13.70 12.51 -4.57
N THR A 2 14.38 13.64 -4.37
CA THR A 2 15.87 13.71 -4.34
C THR A 2 16.51 12.67 -3.41
N HIS A 3 16.05 12.56 -2.17
CA HIS A 3 16.58 11.59 -1.20
C HIS A 3 16.49 10.13 -1.70
N PHE A 4 15.41 9.77 -2.40
CA PHE A 4 15.25 8.43 -2.96
C PHE A 4 16.22 8.19 -4.13
N ILE A 5 16.44 9.19 -4.97
CA ILE A 5 17.39 9.13 -6.10
C ILE A 5 18.81 8.92 -5.56
N ASP A 6 19.23 9.69 -4.55
CA ASP A 6 20.56 9.57 -3.92
C ASP A 6 20.75 8.22 -3.22
N TRP A 7 19.69 7.71 -2.60
CA TRP A 7 19.69 6.38 -2.00
C TRP A 7 19.83 5.28 -3.05
N CYS A 8 19.12 5.37 -4.18
CA CYS A 8 19.27 4.44 -5.31
C CYS A 8 20.68 4.52 -5.90
N ALA A 9 21.20 5.72 -6.12
CA ALA A 9 22.55 5.94 -6.61
C ALA A 9 23.60 5.23 -5.74
N SER A 10 23.48 5.38 -4.42
CA SER A 10 24.36 4.73 -3.45
C SER A 10 24.20 3.21 -3.43
N ARG A 11 22.97 2.70 -3.48
CA ARG A 11 22.67 1.26 -3.43
C ARG A 11 23.14 0.50 -4.66
N TYR A 12 22.94 1.07 -5.84
CA TYR A 12 23.24 0.42 -7.13
C TYR A 12 24.59 0.86 -7.72
N GLY A 13 25.33 1.75 -7.05
CA GLY A 13 26.63 2.24 -7.53
C GLY A 13 26.54 3.03 -8.84
N VAL A 14 25.42 3.71 -9.07
CA VAL A 14 25.13 4.49 -10.29
C VAL A 14 25.07 5.98 -9.97
N HIS A 15 25.38 6.81 -10.96
CA HIS A 15 25.26 8.26 -10.84
C HIS A 15 24.16 8.77 -11.78
N PHE A 16 23.22 9.54 -11.25
CA PHE A 16 22.17 10.18 -12.03
C PHE A 16 22.48 11.67 -12.16
N ALA A 17 22.71 12.14 -13.39
CA ALA A 17 23.01 13.56 -13.63
C ALA A 17 21.81 14.47 -13.38
N ASP A 18 20.61 13.96 -13.65
CA ASP A 18 19.34 14.65 -13.50
C ASP A 18 18.19 13.62 -13.34
N TYR A 19 16.97 14.14 -13.23
CA TYR A 19 15.77 13.31 -13.14
C TYR A 19 15.55 12.44 -14.39
N ASP A 20 15.89 12.93 -15.58
CA ASP A 20 15.68 12.20 -16.83
C ASP A 20 16.62 10.99 -16.92
N ALA A 21 17.86 11.11 -16.42
CA ALA A 21 18.79 10.01 -16.26
C ALA A 21 18.25 8.96 -15.28
N PHE A 22 17.70 9.40 -14.14
CA PHE A 22 17.07 8.50 -13.17
C PHE A 22 15.83 7.79 -13.75
N HIS A 23 14.94 8.53 -14.43
CA HIS A 23 13.76 7.97 -15.06
C HIS A 23 14.11 6.95 -16.15
N ARG A 24 15.14 7.23 -16.98
CA ARG A 24 15.63 6.27 -17.97
C ARG A 24 16.08 4.98 -17.31
N TRP A 25 16.87 5.09 -16.24
CA TRP A 25 17.29 3.93 -15.46
C TRP A 25 16.11 3.17 -14.86
N SER A 26 15.10 3.85 -14.30
CA SER A 26 13.93 3.17 -13.71
C SER A 26 13.12 2.37 -14.73
N VAL A 27 13.16 2.78 -16.00
CA VAL A 27 12.50 2.07 -17.11
C VAL A 27 13.36 0.95 -17.68
N GLU A 28 14.68 1.13 -17.75
CA GLU A 28 15.61 0.13 -18.28
C GLU A 28 15.83 -1.01 -17.26
N ALA A 29 16.16 -0.66 -16.02
CA ALA A 29 16.44 -1.56 -14.90
C ALA A 29 15.23 -1.69 -13.96
N ARG A 30 14.09 -2.16 -14.48
CA ARG A 30 12.80 -2.23 -13.76
C ARG A 30 12.87 -3.06 -12.48
N GLU A 31 13.55 -4.20 -12.51
CA GLU A 31 13.67 -5.09 -11.35
C GLU A 31 14.43 -4.42 -10.21
N ASP A 32 15.56 -3.77 -10.54
CA ASP A 32 16.33 -2.98 -9.58
C ASP A 32 15.47 -1.85 -9.03
N PHE A 33 14.81 -1.08 -9.89
CA PHE A 33 13.96 0.04 -9.47
C PHE A 33 12.84 -0.39 -8.53
N TRP A 34 12.07 -1.43 -8.85
CA TRP A 34 10.97 -1.85 -8.00
C TRP A 34 11.44 -2.49 -6.69
N SER A 35 12.56 -3.22 -6.70
CA SER A 35 13.22 -3.68 -5.48
C SER A 35 13.68 -2.52 -4.59
N ALA A 36 14.15 -1.45 -5.22
CA ALA A 36 14.54 -0.20 -4.57
C ALA A 36 13.34 0.44 -3.88
N VAL A 37 12.20 0.56 -4.58
CA VAL A 37 10.94 1.09 -4.04
C VAL A 37 10.47 0.27 -2.85
N TRP A 38 10.39 -1.06 -2.97
CA TRP A 38 9.96 -1.95 -1.88
C TRP A 38 10.79 -1.71 -0.60
N THR A 39 12.12 -1.72 -0.77
CA THR A 39 13.07 -1.56 0.34
C THR A 39 13.00 -0.16 0.95
N TYR A 40 13.02 0.87 0.10
CA TYR A 40 13.06 2.26 0.55
C TYR A 40 11.78 2.70 1.26
N CYS A 41 10.62 2.24 0.76
CA CYS A 41 9.33 2.50 1.39
C CYS A 41 9.11 1.68 2.66
N GLY A 42 9.95 0.68 2.93
CA GLY A 42 9.80 -0.20 4.08
C GLY A 42 8.52 -1.04 3.99
N VAL A 43 8.21 -1.56 2.80
CA VAL A 43 7.02 -2.41 2.61
C VAL A 43 7.10 -3.62 3.53
N ILE A 44 6.04 -3.82 4.31
CA ILE A 44 5.88 -4.95 5.22
C ILE A 44 5.35 -6.14 4.42
N GLY A 45 6.11 -7.22 4.41
CA GLY A 45 5.81 -8.43 3.67
C GLY A 45 7.09 -9.10 3.15
N GLU A 46 6.90 -10.17 2.40
CA GLU A 46 7.97 -10.89 1.73
C GLU A 46 7.92 -10.58 0.24
N ALA A 47 8.99 -9.99 -0.32
CA ALA A 47 9.03 -9.64 -1.75
C ALA A 47 9.21 -10.87 -2.67
N GLY A 48 9.69 -11.98 -2.10
CA GLY A 48 10.08 -13.18 -2.84
C GLY A 48 11.38 -13.00 -3.64
N GLU A 49 11.73 -14.01 -4.43
CA GLU A 49 12.97 -14.02 -5.22
C GLU A 49 12.85 -13.25 -6.53
N ARG A 50 11.71 -13.36 -7.22
CA ARG A 50 11.49 -12.77 -8.54
C ARG A 50 10.79 -11.44 -8.42
N VAL A 51 11.30 -10.42 -9.12
CA VAL A 51 10.75 -9.06 -9.08
C VAL A 51 9.88 -8.76 -10.28
N LEU A 52 10.24 -9.23 -11.47
CA LEU A 52 9.45 -9.06 -12.68
C LEU A 52 9.57 -10.29 -13.58
N ILE A 53 8.44 -10.83 -14.00
CA ILE A 53 8.38 -11.85 -15.05
C ILE A 53 7.58 -11.32 -16.23
N ASP A 54 7.79 -11.92 -17.42
CA ASP A 54 7.10 -11.56 -18.66
C ASP A 54 7.23 -10.06 -19.03
N ARG A 55 8.42 -9.49 -18.76
CA ARG A 55 8.74 -8.04 -18.86
C ARG A 55 8.32 -7.37 -20.17
N ASP A 56 8.37 -8.10 -21.28
CA ASP A 56 8.11 -7.58 -22.62
C ASP A 56 6.67 -7.87 -23.12
N ASP A 57 5.86 -8.58 -22.33
CA ASP A 57 4.44 -8.79 -22.58
C ASP A 57 3.60 -7.93 -21.63
N MET A 58 3.01 -6.86 -22.18
CA MET A 58 2.23 -5.90 -21.39
C MET A 58 1.06 -6.53 -20.63
N LEU A 59 0.44 -7.59 -21.16
CA LEU A 59 -0.75 -8.21 -20.55
C LEU A 59 -0.38 -9.29 -19.53
N HIS A 60 0.77 -9.94 -19.71
CA HIS A 60 1.20 -11.04 -18.86
C HIS A 60 2.27 -10.64 -17.84
N ALA A 61 2.89 -9.46 -17.96
CA ALA A 61 3.88 -8.97 -17.00
C ALA A 61 3.36 -9.01 -15.56
N ARG A 62 4.13 -9.64 -14.66
CA ARG A 62 3.81 -9.70 -13.22
C ARG A 62 4.97 -9.16 -12.40
N PHE A 63 4.66 -8.19 -11.55
CA PHE A 63 5.57 -7.68 -10.54
C PHE A 63 5.42 -8.51 -9.28
N PHE A 64 6.56 -8.89 -8.69
CA PHE A 64 6.67 -9.65 -7.46
C PHE A 64 5.74 -10.88 -7.42
N PRO A 65 5.84 -11.83 -8.38
CA PRO A 65 4.94 -12.99 -8.46
C PRO A 65 5.02 -13.93 -7.25
N ASP A 66 6.08 -13.82 -6.46
CA ASP A 66 6.33 -14.62 -5.25
C ASP A 66 6.02 -13.83 -3.97
N ALA A 67 5.55 -12.58 -4.08
CA ALA A 67 5.37 -11.75 -2.90
C ALA A 67 4.11 -12.11 -2.12
N GLU A 68 4.26 -12.11 -0.80
CA GLU A 68 3.17 -12.16 0.16
C GLU A 68 3.17 -10.88 0.99
N LEU A 69 2.07 -10.13 0.96
CA LEU A 69 1.88 -8.92 1.75
C LEU A 69 0.41 -8.71 2.07
N ASN A 70 0.14 -7.91 3.10
CA ASN A 70 -1.20 -7.42 3.39
C ASN A 70 -1.29 -5.90 3.18
N PHE A 71 -2.25 -5.46 2.37
CA PHE A 71 -2.41 -4.05 2.04
C PHE A 71 -2.82 -3.22 3.26
N ALA A 72 -3.75 -3.73 4.08
CA ALA A 72 -4.21 -3.05 5.28
C ALA A 72 -3.10 -2.97 6.35
N GLU A 73 -2.27 -4.01 6.49
CA GLU A 73 -1.11 -3.99 7.40
C GLU A 73 -0.13 -2.86 7.05
N ASN A 74 0.22 -2.72 5.77
CA ASN A 74 1.13 -1.66 5.33
C ASN A 74 0.57 -0.26 5.63
N LEU A 75 -0.73 -0.06 5.39
CA LEU A 75 -1.40 1.23 5.66
C LEU A 75 -1.65 1.49 7.15
N LEU A 76 -1.78 0.45 7.98
CA LEU A 76 -2.02 0.54 9.43
C LEU A 76 -0.75 0.31 10.28
N SER A 77 0.42 0.43 9.65
CA SER A 77 1.74 0.26 10.29
C SER A 77 2.03 1.27 11.41
N ARG A 78 1.32 2.41 11.43
CA ARG A 78 1.46 3.45 12.47
C ARG A 78 0.44 3.26 13.58
N SER A 79 0.84 3.50 14.83
CA SER A 79 -0.03 3.50 16.02
C SER A 79 0.03 4.84 16.74
N GLY A 80 -0.93 5.08 17.63
CA GLY A 80 -0.95 6.24 18.52
C GLY A 80 -2.18 7.12 18.39
N SER A 81 -2.21 8.16 19.22
CA SER A 81 -3.28 9.15 19.31
C SER A 81 -3.22 10.24 18.25
N GLU A 82 -2.18 10.27 17.41
CA GLU A 82 -2.06 11.21 16.29
C GLU A 82 -3.11 10.94 15.22
N ASP A 83 -3.53 12.00 14.53
CA ASP A 83 -4.56 11.92 13.49
C ASP A 83 -4.14 11.04 12.32
N ALA A 84 -4.90 9.98 12.07
CA ALA A 84 -4.84 9.17 10.86
C ALA A 84 -5.79 9.71 9.78
N LEU A 85 -7.00 10.12 10.17
CA LEU A 85 -8.02 10.66 9.27
C LEU A 85 -8.57 11.97 9.80
N ILE A 86 -8.61 12.98 8.95
CA ILE A 86 -9.26 14.27 9.20
C ILE A 86 -10.40 14.42 8.22
N PHE A 87 -11.62 14.39 8.72
CA PHE A 87 -12.84 14.50 7.93
C PHE A 87 -13.49 15.87 8.09
N ARG A 88 -14.05 16.37 6.99
CA ARG A 88 -14.79 17.61 6.86
C ARG A 88 -16.02 17.35 5.99
N GLY A 89 -17.20 17.47 6.57
CA GLY A 89 -18.48 17.51 5.86
C GLY A 89 -18.93 18.94 5.59
N GLU A 90 -19.85 19.08 4.64
CA GLU A 90 -20.40 20.39 4.22
C GLU A 90 -21.14 21.11 5.36
N ASP A 91 -21.82 20.36 6.23
CA ASP A 91 -22.64 20.88 7.34
C ASP A 91 -21.85 21.19 8.63
N LYS A 92 -20.56 21.54 8.52
CA LYS A 92 -19.63 21.70 9.66
C LYS A 92 -19.45 20.43 10.50
N VAL A 93 -19.87 19.27 10.00
CA VAL A 93 -19.56 17.98 10.63
C VAL A 93 -18.08 17.73 10.44
N GLU A 94 -17.37 17.61 11.55
CA GLU A 94 -15.94 17.34 11.55
C GLU A 94 -15.66 16.11 12.38
N ALA A 95 -14.76 15.26 11.91
CA ALA A 95 -14.27 14.14 12.70
C ALA A 95 -12.75 14.02 12.53
N ARG A 96 -12.08 13.64 13.62
CA ARG A 96 -10.68 13.24 13.62
C ARG A 96 -10.58 11.85 14.21
N TRP A 97 -9.95 10.95 13.48
CA TRP A 97 -9.69 9.59 13.96
C TRP A 97 -8.19 9.44 14.12
N SER A 98 -7.77 9.00 15.30
CA SER A 98 -6.39 8.63 15.54
C SER A 98 -6.06 7.32 14.83
N TRP A 99 -4.76 7.00 14.73
CA TRP A 99 -4.30 5.70 14.26
C TRP A 99 -4.88 4.54 15.07
N ASP A 100 -4.93 4.68 16.40
CA ASP A 100 -5.49 3.64 17.27
C ASP A 100 -6.99 3.46 17.06
N ARG A 101 -7.75 4.56 16.94
CA ARG A 101 -9.18 4.49 16.64
C ARG A 101 -9.45 3.85 15.28
N LEU A 102 -8.67 4.20 14.25
CA LEU A 102 -8.81 3.60 12.92
C LEU A 102 -8.56 2.09 12.99
N ARG A 103 -7.50 1.66 13.70
CA ARG A 103 -7.19 0.23 13.88
C ARG A 103 -8.31 -0.50 14.62
N GLU A 104 -8.86 0.08 15.68
CA GLU A 104 -9.99 -0.49 16.42
C GLU A 104 -11.22 -0.67 15.53
N GLU A 105 -11.59 0.36 14.76
CA GLU A 105 -12.74 0.28 13.85
C GLU A 105 -12.52 -0.75 12.73
N VAL A 106 -11.31 -0.82 12.14
CA VAL A 106 -10.95 -1.86 11.16
C VAL A 106 -11.03 -3.25 11.78
N SER A 107 -10.50 -3.45 12.99
CA SER A 107 -10.54 -4.73 13.69
C SER A 107 -11.97 -5.20 13.95
N ARG A 108 -12.87 -4.29 14.36
CA ARG A 108 -14.29 -4.61 14.59
C ARG A 108 -15.01 -5.01 13.31
N LEU A 109 -14.77 -4.27 12.22
CA LEU A 109 -15.37 -4.57 10.91
C LEU A 109 -14.84 -5.89 10.33
N GLN A 110 -13.54 -6.13 10.45
CA GLN A 110 -12.91 -7.39 10.03
C GLN A 110 -13.52 -8.58 10.76
N GLN A 111 -13.67 -8.51 12.09
CA GLN A 111 -14.30 -9.56 12.88
C GLN A 111 -15.75 -9.80 12.45
N ALA A 112 -16.51 -8.73 12.18
CA ALA A 112 -17.87 -8.86 11.66
C ALA A 112 -17.91 -9.53 10.26
N PHE A 113 -16.92 -9.30 9.40
CA PHE A 113 -16.79 -9.99 8.11
C PHE A 113 -16.48 -11.48 8.29
N VAL A 114 -15.56 -11.83 9.20
CA VAL A 114 -15.25 -13.23 9.54
C VAL A 114 -16.48 -13.94 10.10
N GLU A 115 -17.24 -13.31 10.98
CA GLU A 115 -18.51 -13.87 11.51
C GLU A 115 -19.57 -14.10 10.42
N ARG A 116 -19.50 -13.35 9.32
CA ARG A 116 -20.37 -13.52 8.15
C ARG A 116 -19.82 -14.53 7.13
N GLY A 117 -18.67 -15.15 7.42
CA GLY A 117 -18.05 -16.17 6.58
C GLY A 117 -17.38 -15.61 5.33
N ILE A 118 -16.91 -14.36 5.37
CA ILE A 118 -16.14 -13.77 4.27
C ILE A 118 -14.71 -14.31 4.31
N GLU A 119 -14.23 -14.78 3.16
CA GLU A 119 -12.90 -15.37 2.99
C GLU A 119 -12.08 -14.66 1.92
N ALA A 120 -10.78 -14.98 1.83
CA ALA A 120 -9.91 -14.43 0.79
C ALA A 120 -10.43 -14.77 -0.62
N GLY A 121 -10.52 -13.78 -1.50
CA GLY A 121 -11.07 -13.91 -2.86
C GLY A 121 -12.58 -13.71 -2.97
N ASP A 122 -13.28 -13.51 -1.85
CA ASP A 122 -14.64 -12.95 -1.89
C ASP A 122 -14.63 -11.53 -2.43
N ARG A 123 -15.82 -10.98 -2.70
CA ARG A 123 -15.96 -9.59 -3.16
C ARG A 123 -16.93 -8.87 -2.26
N ILE A 124 -16.47 -7.77 -1.68
CA ILE A 124 -17.32 -6.86 -0.89
C ILE A 124 -17.67 -5.63 -1.72
N ALA A 125 -18.96 -5.36 -1.88
CA ALA A 125 -19.46 -4.14 -2.52
C ALA A 125 -20.24 -3.29 -1.52
N ALA A 126 -19.94 -1.98 -1.46
CA ALA A 126 -20.61 -1.04 -0.58
C ALA A 126 -20.87 0.29 -1.29
N MET A 127 -22.10 0.80 -1.18
CA MET A 127 -22.46 2.15 -1.63
C MET A 127 -22.41 3.08 -0.42
N MET A 128 -21.31 3.83 -0.29
CA MET A 128 -21.06 4.69 0.87
C MET A 128 -20.56 6.07 0.42
N PRO A 129 -20.90 7.15 1.15
CA PRO A 129 -20.31 8.47 0.90
C PRO A 129 -18.83 8.51 1.32
N ASN A 130 -18.13 9.59 1.00
CA ASN A 130 -16.73 9.79 1.40
C ASN A 130 -16.64 10.10 2.90
N MET A 131 -16.51 9.07 3.74
CA MET A 131 -16.47 9.16 5.21
C MET A 131 -15.32 8.31 5.77
N PRO A 132 -14.83 8.58 7.00
CA PRO A 132 -13.84 7.73 7.66
C PRO A 132 -14.21 6.25 7.73
N GLN A 133 -15.50 5.95 7.91
CA GLN A 133 -16.03 4.59 7.95
C GLN A 133 -15.85 3.86 6.62
N THR A 134 -15.91 4.58 5.49
CA THR A 134 -15.69 4.00 4.15
C THR A 134 -14.24 3.54 4.00
N VAL A 135 -13.29 4.31 4.53
CA VAL A 135 -11.87 3.93 4.59
C VAL A 135 -11.68 2.72 5.51
N ALA A 136 -12.26 2.74 6.71
CA ALA A 136 -12.16 1.62 7.65
C ALA A 136 -12.77 0.33 7.09
N LEU A 137 -13.89 0.41 6.37
CA LEU A 137 -14.54 -0.74 5.74
C LEU A 137 -13.68 -1.34 4.62
N MET A 138 -13.06 -0.50 3.79
CA MET A 138 -12.13 -0.98 2.76
C MET A 138 -10.87 -1.62 3.36
N LEU A 139 -10.30 -1.03 4.42
CA LEU A 139 -9.17 -1.60 5.13
C LEU A 139 -9.53 -2.94 5.80
N ALA A 140 -10.75 -3.08 6.32
CA ALA A 140 -11.24 -4.35 6.88
C ALA A 140 -11.46 -5.43 5.81
N ALA A 141 -11.90 -5.06 4.61
CA ALA A 141 -12.04 -5.99 3.49
C ALA A 141 -10.66 -6.49 3.01
N THR A 142 -9.77 -5.53 2.74
CA THR A 142 -8.41 -5.83 2.25
C THR A 142 -7.53 -6.56 3.27
N SER A 143 -7.81 -6.43 4.57
CA SER A 143 -7.10 -7.19 5.60
C SER A 143 -7.42 -8.69 5.57
N LEU A 144 -8.58 -9.10 5.01
CA LEU A 144 -8.95 -10.51 4.80
C LEU A 144 -8.55 -11.05 3.42
N GLY A 145 -8.08 -10.20 2.52
CA GLY A 145 -7.85 -10.57 1.12
C GLY A 145 -9.13 -10.75 0.30
N ALA A 146 -10.25 -10.15 0.76
CA ALA A 146 -11.54 -10.11 0.06
C ALA A 146 -11.72 -8.85 -0.81
#